data_AF-A0A418GQD7-F1
#
_entry.id   AF-A0A418GQD7-F1
#
_cell.length_a   1.000
_cell.length_b   1.000
_cell.length_c   1.000
_cell.angle_alpha   90.00
_cell.angle_beta   90.00
_cell.angle_gamma   90.00
#
_symmetry.space_group_name_H-M   'P 1'
#
loop_
_entity.id
_entity.type
_entity.pdbx_description
1 polymer ?
#
loop_
_entity_poly.entity_id
_entity_poly.type
_entity_poly.pdbx_seq_one_letter_code
_entity_poly.pdbx_strand_id
1 'polypeptide(L)' 'MNIVDQQTFRDAMSCMGAAVNIITTDGPAGRAGFTASAVCSV' A
#
# COMPACT_ATOMS: atom_id res chain seq x y z
N MET A 1 -27.11 -3.62 -2.53
CA MET A 1 -25.77 -3.22 -2.03
C MET A 1 -24.78 -4.16 -2.68
N ASN A 2 -24.07 -3.73 -3.72
CA ASN A 2 -23.16 -4.61 -4.45
C ASN A 2 -21.82 -4.65 -3.70
N ILE A 3 -21.59 -5.71 -2.93
CA ILE A 3 -20.34 -5.91 -2.22
C ILE A 3 -19.35 -6.47 -3.23
N VAL A 4 -18.33 -5.69 -3.57
CA VAL A 4 -17.21 -6.16 -4.39
C VAL A 4 -16.37 -7.07 -3.51
N ASP A 5 -16.11 -8.30 -3.97
CA ASP A 5 -15.23 -9.21 -3.24
C ASP A 5 -13.76 -8.76 -3.31
N GLN A 6 -12.94 -9.28 -2.40
CA GLN A 6 -11.55 -8.86 -2.27
C GLN A 6 -10.71 -9.14 -3.52
N GLN A 7 -11.01 -10.22 -4.25
CA GLN A 7 -10.26 -10.58 -5.43
C GLN A 7 -10.58 -9.62 -6.57
N THR A 8 -11.87 -9.38 -6.81
CA THR A 8 -12.34 -8.43 -7.82
C THR A 8 -11.75 -7.03 -7.59
N PHE A 9 -11.65 -6.58 -6.34
CA PHE A 9 -11.02 -5.30 -6.00
C PHE A 9 -9.51 -5.30 -6.28
N ARG A 10 -8.77 -6.33 -5.86
CA ARG A 10 -7.31 -6.41 -6.08
C ARG A 10 -6.97 -6.51 -7.57
N ASP A 11 -7.77 -7.24 -8.34
CA ASP A 11 -7.61 -7.35 -9.79
C ASP A 11 -7.74 -5.97 -10.46
N ALA A 12 -8.73 -5.18 -10.04
CA ALA A 12 -8.87 -3.79 -10.50
C ALA A 12 -7.66 -2.92 -10.10
N MET A 13 -7.14 -3.05 -8.87
CA MET A 13 -5.97 -2.31 -8.41
C MET A 13 -4.68 -2.68 -9.14
N SER A 14 -4.57 -3.90 -9.69
CA SER A 14 -3.39 -4.33 -10.45
C SER A 14 -3.16 -3.52 -11.73
N CYS A 15 -4.22 -2.91 -12.27
CA CYS A 15 -4.18 -2.03 -13.44
C CYS A 15 -3.90 -0.56 -13.08
N MET A 16 -3.83 -0.21 -11.80
CA MET A 16 -3.56 1.15 -11.33
C MET A 16 -2.06 1.37 -11.14
N GLY A 17 -1.45 2.17 -12.00
CA GLY A 17 -0.06 2.58 -11.84
C GLY A 17 0.14 3.35 -10.52
N ALA A 18 1.16 2.96 -9.75
CA ALA A 18 1.52 3.60 -8.48
C ALA A 18 3.04 3.69 -8.31
N ALA A 19 3.50 4.74 -7.63
CA ALA A 19 4.91 4.86 -7.25
C ALA A 19 5.29 3.81 -6.20
N VAL A 20 6.57 3.44 -6.15
CA VAL A 20 7.10 2.48 -5.16
C VAL A 20 7.91 3.24 -4.11
N ASN A 21 7.56 3.06 -2.84
CA ASN A 21 8.21 3.73 -1.72
C ASN A 21 8.77 2.69 -0.72
N ILE A 22 9.88 3.01 -0.08
CA ILE A 22 10.34 2.31 1.13
C ILE A 22 9.99 3.18 2.32
N ILE A 23 9.01 2.75 3.10
CA ILE A 23 8.63 3.42 4.35
C ILE A 23 9.54 2.89 5.44
N THR A 24 10.13 3.78 6.23
CA THR A 24 11.10 3.42 7.28
C THR A 24 10.76 4.08 8.61
N THR A 25 11.19 3.46 9.70
CA THR A 25 11.20 4.02 11.05
C THR A 25 12.52 3.69 11.74
N ASP A 26 12.96 4.58 12.62
CA ASP A 26 14.12 4.41 13.48
C ASP A 26 13.75 4.95 14.87
N GLY A 27 13.21 4.08 15.72
CA GLY A 27 12.72 4.44 17.06
C GLY A 27 13.41 3.63 18.16
N PRO A 28 13.04 3.84 19.44
CA PRO A 28 13.61 3.09 20.57
C PRO A 28 13.44 1.57 20.47
N ALA A 29 12.44 1.09 19.71
CA ALA A 29 12.22 -0.32 19.41
C ALA A 29 13.10 -0.86 18.27
N GLY A 30 13.98 -0.03 17.70
CA GLY A 30 14.84 -0.34 16.57
C GLY A 30 14.34 0.19 15.23
N ARG A 31 15.01 -0.28 14.17
CA ARG A 31 14.72 0.07 12.78
C ARG A 31 13.76 -0.92 12.14
N ALA A 32 12.82 -0.40 11.37
CA ALA A 32 11.96 -1.21 10.51
C ALA A 32 11.69 -0.50 9.19
N GLY A 33 11.36 -1.27 8.16
CA GLY A 33 10.90 -0.71 6.91
C GLY A 33 10.13 -1.71 6.06
N PHE A 34 9.31 -1.19 5.16
CA PHE A 34 8.50 -1.99 4.24
C PHE A 34 8.26 -1.26 2.92
N THR A 35 8.01 -2.03 1.86
CA THR A 35 7.65 -1.50 0.55
C THR A 35 6.17 -1.14 0.51
N ALA A 36 5.84 0.05 0.03
CA ALA A 36 4.46 0.53 -0.09
C ALA A 36 4.23 1.29 -1.39
N SER A 37 3.09 1.03 -2.03
CA SER A 37 2.56 1.81 -3.15
C SER A 37 1.34 2.66 -2.77
N ALA A 38 0.68 2.33 -1.65
CA ALA A 38 -0.48 3.08 -1.14
C ALA A 38 -0.02 4.32 -0.32
N VAL A 39 0.44 5.37 -1.01
CA VAL A 39 0.91 6.62 -0.42
C VAL A 39 0.35 7.81 -1.20
N CYS A 40 -0.15 8.84 -0.51
CA CYS A 40 -0.59 10.10 -1.12
C CYS A 40 -0.34 11.29 -0.19
N SER A 41 -0.22 12.49 -0.76
CA SER A 41 -0.24 13.74 0.01
C SER A 41 -1.66 14.01 0.52
N VAL A 42 -1.75 14.63 1.71
CA VAL A 42 -3.02 15.11 2.29
C VAL A 42 -3.31 16.55 1.94
#